data_AF-A0A0D0D1L1-F1
#
_entry.id   AF-A0A0D0D1L1-F1
#
_cell.length_a   1.000
_cell.length_b   1.000
_cell.length_c   1.000
_cell.angle_alpha   90.00
_cell.angle_beta   90.00
_cell.angle_gamma   90.00
#
_symmetry.space_group_name_H-M   'P 1'
#
loop_
_entity.id
_entity.type
_entity.pdbx_description
1 polymer ?
#
loop_
_entity_poly.entity_id
_entity_poly.type
_entity_poly.pdbx_seq_one_letter_code
_entity_poly.pdbx_strand_id
1 'polypeptide(L)'
;MLSSRPVLTLSALIIFLLSLFFFGFRPPSYYLTRPGVISSEFPDFGRFRSLETLHPEQFPLYDVDRRVIIVGDIHGMFEQFQRLLAKISYNPSSDVLISVGDIVAKGPHSGSMQVLDLMASHNVTAVRGNHDQQVIEWRTWIEWVHSLPGGSRWLSTANERWRKAQRHGADDVDKWVAEQVKHDRRHSQWWKRIPKKWTLFGDHYKIAEEMTDEQYVYMVQRPLRIHVPHAHTFIVHAGILASDPEYPSGHKRQPLAHIPPLPEDNQSLDKSDKISILRRLQEQAILSDVPQNTVPWNTLNMRGILSDHSVTRKQEGTPWAELYNKNMKRCAGFDAKEKSSLPCYSSTVIYGHAASRGLDINRWSIGLDSGCVYKRHMSALVLGGKLAQQSLTSDLEDRFDEEAIDIDGRIVSSKIQFGDSGRGKLYRVTCK
;
A
#
# COMPACT_ATOMS: atom_id res chain seq x y z
N MET A 1 -31.73 -40.95 -53.13
CA MET A 1 -32.73 -40.22 -52.32
C MET A 1 -32.84 -40.93 -50.98
N LEU A 2 -32.54 -40.20 -49.88
CA LEU A 2 -32.83 -40.52 -48.46
C LEU A 2 -32.21 -41.83 -47.92
N SER A 3 -31.75 -41.98 -46.69
CA SER A 3 -31.47 -41.13 -45.53
C SER A 3 -30.93 -42.12 -44.50
N SER A 4 -29.67 -42.03 -44.09
CA SER A 4 -29.15 -42.81 -42.95
C SER A 4 -28.29 -41.90 -42.08
N ARG A 5 -28.90 -41.38 -41.01
CA ARG A 5 -28.20 -40.68 -39.93
C ARG A 5 -27.32 -41.68 -39.17
N PRO A 6 -26.05 -41.38 -38.85
CA PRO A 6 -25.34 -42.14 -37.84
C PRO A 6 -25.77 -41.67 -36.45
N VAL A 7 -26.12 -42.66 -35.63
CA VAL A 7 -26.30 -42.57 -34.18
C VAL A 7 -24.97 -42.10 -33.59
N LEU A 8 -24.93 -40.87 -33.07
CA LEU A 8 -23.87 -40.41 -32.19
C LEU A 8 -23.99 -41.21 -30.89
N THR A 9 -23.09 -42.18 -30.74
CA THR A 9 -22.96 -43.02 -29.56
C THR A 9 -22.62 -42.17 -28.35
N LEU A 10 -23.46 -42.29 -27.32
CA LEU A 10 -23.41 -41.62 -26.02
C LEU A 10 -22.17 -41.99 -25.17
N SER A 11 -21.15 -42.58 -25.79
CA SER A 11 -19.98 -43.18 -25.13
C SER A 11 -18.78 -42.23 -25.07
N ALA A 12 -18.74 -41.20 -25.93
CA ALA A 12 -17.62 -40.24 -25.96
C ALA A 12 -17.78 -39.07 -24.98
N LEU A 13 -19.01 -38.78 -24.53
CA LEU A 13 -19.28 -37.66 -23.62
C LEU A 13 -18.97 -37.96 -22.15
N ILE A 14 -18.96 -39.25 -21.76
CA ILE A 14 -18.68 -39.67 -20.38
C ILE A 14 -17.15 -39.73 -20.12
N ILE A 15 -16.34 -39.96 -21.16
CA ILE A 15 -14.88 -40.03 -21.02
C ILE A 15 -14.26 -38.62 -20.95
N PHE A 16 -14.90 -37.60 -21.53
CA PHE A 16 -14.41 -36.21 -21.43
C PHE A 16 -14.78 -35.51 -20.11
N LEU A 17 -15.84 -35.97 -19.42
CA LEU A 17 -16.21 -35.45 -18.09
C LEU A 17 -15.40 -36.11 -16.95
N LEU A 18 -14.75 -37.25 -17.19
CA LEU A 18 -13.89 -37.92 -16.20
C LEU A 18 -12.40 -37.54 -16.30
N SER A 19 -11.94 -36.97 -17.42
CA SER A 19 -10.56 -36.48 -17.56
C SER A 19 -10.33 -35.08 -16.97
N LEU A 20 -11.39 -34.29 -16.76
CA LEU A 20 -11.32 -33.00 -16.07
C LEU A 20 -11.21 -33.11 -14.54
N PHE A 21 -11.36 -34.31 -13.97
CA PHE A 21 -11.20 -34.55 -12.53
C PHE A 21 -9.77 -34.94 -12.12
N PHE A 22 -8.84 -35.14 -13.06
CA PHE A 22 -7.47 -35.60 -12.76
C PHE A 22 -6.35 -34.60 -13.08
N PHE A 23 -6.65 -33.41 -13.61
CA PHE A 23 -5.69 -32.31 -13.72
C PHE A 23 -5.94 -31.22 -12.67
N GLY A 24 -5.50 -31.51 -11.44
CA GLY A 24 -4.70 -30.57 -10.66
C GLY A 24 -5.32 -29.24 -10.21
N PHE A 25 -6.47 -29.26 -9.52
CA PHE A 25 -6.67 -28.27 -8.46
C PHE A 25 -5.86 -28.71 -7.22
N ARG A 26 -4.56 -28.38 -7.21
CA ARG A 26 -3.83 -28.27 -5.95
C ARG A 26 -4.23 -26.92 -5.34
N PRO A 27 -4.98 -26.87 -4.22
CA PRO A 27 -5.06 -25.63 -3.46
C PRO A 27 -3.63 -25.17 -3.13
N PRO A 28 -3.36 -23.86 -2.98
CA PRO A 28 -2.05 -23.41 -2.53
C PRO A 28 -1.71 -24.19 -1.26
N SER A 29 -0.56 -24.85 -1.24
CA SER A 29 -0.06 -25.57 -0.07
C SER A 29 0.21 -24.57 1.05
N TYR A 30 -0.83 -24.18 1.78
CA TYR A 30 -0.70 -23.58 3.10
C TYR A 30 -0.29 -24.71 4.03
N TYR A 31 0.99 -24.74 4.39
CA TYR A 31 1.61 -25.55 5.45
C TYR A 31 0.79 -26.75 5.93
N LEU A 32 0.78 -27.85 5.18
CA LEU A 32 0.58 -29.15 5.80
C LEU A 32 1.84 -29.48 6.60
N THR A 33 1.93 -28.92 7.81
CA THR A 33 2.88 -29.40 8.81
C THR A 33 2.63 -30.89 9.02
N ARG A 34 3.66 -31.71 8.83
CA ARG A 34 3.62 -33.13 9.19
C ARG A 34 3.05 -33.27 10.62
N PRO A 35 2.11 -34.19 10.87
CA PRO A 35 1.69 -34.48 12.23
C PRO A 35 2.91 -35.03 12.98
N GLY A 36 3.45 -34.24 13.92
CA GLY A 36 4.53 -34.70 14.81
C GLY A 36 5.73 -33.79 14.98
N VAL A 37 5.84 -32.65 14.30
CA VAL A 37 6.92 -31.66 14.60
C VAL A 37 6.30 -30.30 14.91
N ILE A 38 6.01 -30.06 16.19
CA ILE A 38 5.65 -28.73 16.70
C ILE A 38 6.95 -27.94 16.82
N SER A 39 7.27 -27.13 15.81
CA SER A 39 8.32 -26.13 15.95
C SER A 39 7.93 -25.15 17.06
N SER A 40 8.83 -24.92 18.02
CA SER A 40 8.67 -23.89 19.05
C SER A 40 8.92 -22.47 18.51
N GLU A 41 9.29 -22.35 17.23
CA GLU A 41 9.58 -21.08 16.57
C GLU A 41 8.29 -20.45 16.03
N PHE A 42 8.19 -19.13 16.17
CA PHE A 42 7.12 -18.35 15.58
C PHE A 42 7.16 -18.47 14.06
N PRO A 43 6.03 -18.73 13.39
CA PRO A 43 5.98 -18.65 11.93
C PRO A 43 6.11 -17.19 11.48
N ASP A 44 6.38 -16.99 10.18
CA ASP A 44 6.33 -15.66 9.57
C ASP A 44 4.88 -15.16 9.50
N PHE A 45 4.53 -14.24 10.39
CA PHE A 45 3.25 -13.54 10.38
C PHE A 45 3.18 -12.39 9.37
N GLY A 46 4.33 -11.99 8.79
CA GLY A 46 4.43 -10.77 7.99
C GLY A 46 3.73 -10.83 6.64
N ARG A 47 3.78 -11.98 5.96
CA ARG A 47 3.09 -12.23 4.66
C ARG A 47 3.28 -11.08 3.67
N PHE A 48 4.52 -10.61 3.53
CA PHE A 48 4.83 -9.45 2.71
C PHE A 48 4.72 -9.77 1.22
N ARG A 49 4.07 -8.89 0.47
CA ARG A 49 4.16 -8.82 -1.00
C ARG A 49 4.95 -7.57 -1.37
N SER A 50 6.14 -7.72 -1.93
CA SER A 50 7.10 -6.61 -1.98
C SER A 50 6.80 -5.51 -3.00
N LEU A 51 6.24 -5.86 -4.16
CA LEU A 51 6.04 -4.95 -5.29
C LEU A 51 4.90 -5.44 -6.19
N GLU A 52 4.14 -4.49 -6.74
CA GLU A 52 3.26 -4.69 -7.88
C GLU A 52 3.58 -3.64 -8.95
N THR A 53 3.51 -4.03 -10.22
CA THR A 53 3.68 -3.13 -11.35
C THR A 53 2.34 -2.94 -12.03
N LEU A 54 1.88 -1.69 -12.16
CA LEU A 54 0.62 -1.39 -12.86
C LEU A 54 0.89 -1.06 -14.32
N HIS A 55 0.04 -1.61 -15.19
CA HIS A 55 0.04 -1.36 -16.63
C HIS A 55 -0.85 -0.16 -17.00
N PRO A 56 -0.75 0.39 -18.22
CA PRO A 56 -1.57 1.52 -18.66
C PRO A 56 -3.08 1.34 -18.49
N GLU A 57 -3.60 0.12 -18.62
CA GLU A 57 -5.02 -0.19 -18.46
C GLU A 57 -5.48 -0.08 -17.00
N GLN A 58 -4.56 -0.34 -16.07
CA GLN A 58 -4.76 -0.25 -14.61
C GLN A 58 -4.42 1.15 -14.07
N PHE A 59 -3.65 1.95 -14.80
CA PHE A 59 -3.34 3.34 -14.45
C PHE A 59 -3.49 4.22 -15.72
N PRO A 60 -4.72 4.53 -16.14
CA PRO A 60 -5.02 5.19 -17.42
C PRO A 60 -4.76 6.71 -17.37
N LEU A 61 -3.48 7.10 -17.25
CA LEU A 61 -3.09 8.52 -17.09
C LEU A 61 -3.41 9.39 -18.32
N TYR A 62 -3.35 8.81 -19.52
CA TYR A 62 -3.53 9.52 -20.79
C TYR A 62 -4.90 9.27 -21.42
N ASP A 63 -5.77 8.53 -20.73
CA ASP A 63 -7.15 8.29 -21.15
C ASP A 63 -8.01 9.50 -20.75
N VAL A 64 -8.84 9.99 -21.67
CA VAL A 64 -9.66 11.19 -21.47
C VAL A 64 -11.00 10.87 -20.79
N ASP A 65 -11.43 9.62 -20.84
CA ASP A 65 -12.70 9.13 -20.31
C ASP A 65 -12.53 8.40 -18.96
N ARG A 66 -11.28 8.07 -18.59
CA ARG A 66 -10.96 7.37 -17.34
C ARG A 66 -10.05 8.20 -16.46
N ARG A 67 -10.28 8.16 -15.14
CA ARG A 67 -9.46 8.86 -14.14
C ARG A 67 -8.83 7.87 -13.19
N VAL A 68 -7.70 8.27 -12.60
CA VAL A 68 -7.11 7.59 -11.44
C VAL A 68 -7.34 8.45 -10.21
N ILE A 69 -7.94 7.88 -9.17
CA ILE A 69 -8.23 8.51 -7.89
C ILE A 69 -7.39 7.82 -6.84
N ILE A 70 -6.46 8.56 -6.22
CA ILE A 70 -5.54 8.04 -5.20
C ILE A 70 -5.89 8.69 -3.87
N VAL A 71 -6.24 7.90 -2.86
CA VAL A 71 -6.75 8.37 -1.56
C VAL A 71 -5.69 8.19 -0.48
N GLY A 72 -5.59 9.18 0.42
CA GLY A 72 -4.77 9.13 1.64
C GLY A 72 -5.23 8.09 2.66
N ASP A 73 -4.59 8.09 3.84
CA ASP A 73 -4.92 7.18 4.96
C ASP A 73 -6.40 7.28 5.35
N ILE A 74 -7.09 6.13 5.38
CA ILE A 74 -8.55 6.03 5.58
C ILE A 74 -8.88 5.77 7.05
N HIS A 75 -8.16 4.88 7.72
CA HIS A 75 -8.32 4.54 9.13
C HIS A 75 -9.77 4.21 9.55
N GLY A 76 -10.51 3.47 8.72
CA GLY A 76 -11.90 3.14 9.00
C GLY A 76 -12.86 4.34 9.05
N MET A 77 -12.46 5.53 8.56
CA MET A 77 -13.32 6.72 8.49
C MET A 77 -14.30 6.62 7.31
N PHE A 78 -15.16 5.61 7.35
CA PHE A 78 -16.01 5.18 6.23
C PHE A 78 -16.94 6.29 5.72
N GLU A 79 -17.59 7.03 6.62
CA GLU A 79 -18.50 8.13 6.22
C GLU A 79 -17.75 9.23 5.45
N GLN A 80 -16.54 9.58 5.91
CA GLN A 80 -15.71 10.59 5.28
C GLN A 80 -15.16 10.10 3.94
N PHE A 81 -14.81 8.81 3.86
CA PHE A 81 -14.42 8.18 2.61
C PHE A 81 -15.55 8.22 1.58
N GLN A 82 -16.78 7.86 1.95
CA GLN A 82 -17.94 7.96 1.07
C GLN A 82 -18.21 9.41 0.64
N ARG A 83 -18.10 10.38 1.56
CA ARG A 83 -18.24 11.81 1.24
C ARG A 83 -17.18 12.30 0.24
N LEU A 84 -15.95 11.83 0.37
CA LEU A 84 -14.87 12.15 -0.57
C LEU A 84 -15.14 11.59 -1.96
N LEU A 85 -15.52 10.31 -2.05
CA LEU A 85 -15.89 9.67 -3.31
C LEU A 85 -17.09 10.35 -3.97
N ALA A 86 -18.10 10.74 -3.19
CA ALA A 86 -19.24 11.52 -3.67
C ALA A 86 -18.81 12.91 -4.19
N LYS A 87 -17.93 13.61 -3.47
CA LYS A 87 -17.39 14.92 -3.90
C LYS A 87 -16.63 14.82 -5.23
N ILE A 88 -15.92 13.73 -5.48
CA ILE A 88 -15.19 13.47 -6.74
C ILE A 88 -16.14 12.98 -7.85
N SER A 89 -17.38 12.63 -7.50
CA SER A 89 -18.31 11.90 -8.38
C SER A 89 -17.65 10.62 -8.91
N TYR A 90 -17.12 9.80 -7.99
CA TYR A 90 -16.49 8.52 -8.32
C TYR A 90 -17.47 7.58 -9.03
N ASN A 91 -17.03 6.99 -10.13
CA ASN A 91 -17.77 5.97 -10.87
C ASN A 91 -16.89 4.72 -11.06
N PRO A 92 -17.20 3.59 -10.39
CA PRO A 92 -16.39 2.37 -10.47
C PRO A 92 -16.34 1.74 -11.88
N SER A 93 -17.23 2.12 -12.79
CA SER A 93 -17.21 1.62 -14.18
C SER A 93 -16.21 2.34 -15.09
N SER A 94 -15.66 3.50 -14.67
CA SER A 94 -14.75 4.31 -15.49
C SER A 94 -13.49 4.75 -14.73
N ASP A 95 -13.61 5.00 -13.44
CA ASP A 95 -12.51 5.44 -12.58
C ASP A 95 -11.75 4.26 -11.97
N VAL A 96 -10.44 4.42 -11.85
CA VAL A 96 -9.58 3.56 -11.05
C VAL A 96 -9.41 4.18 -9.66
N LEU A 97 -9.68 3.41 -8.62
CA LEU A 97 -9.47 3.82 -7.23
C LEU A 97 -8.22 3.13 -6.65
N ILE A 98 -7.36 3.92 -6.00
CA ILE A 98 -6.12 3.45 -5.37
C ILE A 98 -6.01 4.03 -3.95
N SER A 99 -5.60 3.24 -2.96
CA SER A 99 -5.30 3.71 -1.59
C SER A 99 -3.80 3.69 -1.29
N VAL A 100 -3.31 4.68 -0.53
CA VAL A 100 -1.92 4.71 -0.03
C VAL A 100 -1.70 3.89 1.25
N GLY A 101 -2.64 2.99 1.59
CA GLY A 101 -2.60 2.17 2.81
C GLY A 101 -3.24 2.84 4.03
N ASP A 102 -3.07 2.20 5.18
CA ASP A 102 -3.74 2.52 6.45
C ASP A 102 -5.26 2.63 6.25
N ILE A 103 -5.82 1.54 5.72
CA ILE A 103 -7.22 1.38 5.39
C ILE A 103 -8.05 1.27 6.68
N VAL A 104 -7.51 0.58 7.69
CA VAL A 104 -8.21 0.19 8.92
C VAL A 104 -7.52 0.72 10.19
N ALA A 105 -8.15 0.46 11.34
CA ALA A 105 -7.70 0.82 12.68
C ALA A 105 -7.68 2.33 12.96
N LYS A 106 -7.48 2.71 14.23
CA LYS A 106 -7.55 4.09 14.81
C LYS A 106 -8.93 4.72 14.79
N GLY A 107 -9.66 4.68 13.68
CA GLY A 107 -11.04 5.14 13.61
C GLY A 107 -12.04 4.14 14.20
N PRO A 108 -13.35 4.36 14.01
CA PRO A 108 -14.36 3.44 14.50
C PRO A 108 -14.18 2.01 13.96
N HIS A 109 -14.27 1.01 14.83
CA HIS A 109 -14.16 -0.40 14.44
C HIS A 109 -15.16 -0.79 13.35
N SER A 110 -16.43 -0.39 13.50
CA SER A 110 -17.47 -0.62 12.48
C SER A 110 -17.10 -0.01 11.13
N GLY A 111 -16.48 1.17 11.14
CA GLY A 111 -16.02 1.84 9.93
C GLY A 111 -14.85 1.10 9.27
N SER A 112 -13.93 0.51 10.05
CA SER A 112 -12.88 -0.37 9.51
C SER A 112 -13.48 -1.57 8.78
N MET A 113 -14.50 -2.20 9.36
CA MET A 113 -15.20 -3.34 8.73
C MET A 113 -15.93 -2.94 7.45
N GLN A 114 -16.58 -1.78 7.43
CA GLN A 114 -17.28 -1.25 6.24
C GLN A 114 -16.31 -0.87 5.11
N VAL A 115 -15.16 -0.27 5.44
CA VAL A 115 -14.12 0.01 4.45
C VAL A 115 -13.56 -1.29 3.88
N LEU A 116 -13.25 -2.29 4.73
CA LEU A 116 -12.77 -3.60 4.25
C LEU A 116 -13.77 -4.27 3.30
N ASP A 117 -15.06 -4.25 3.63
CA ASP A 117 -16.11 -4.81 2.78
C ASP A 117 -16.12 -4.17 1.39
N LEU A 118 -16.13 -2.83 1.32
CA LEU A 118 -16.08 -2.10 0.05
C LEU A 118 -14.81 -2.41 -0.74
N MET A 119 -13.66 -2.34 -0.09
CA MET A 119 -12.35 -2.50 -0.73
C MET A 119 -12.15 -3.92 -1.26
N ALA A 120 -12.55 -4.94 -0.49
CA ALA A 120 -12.43 -6.34 -0.88
C ALA A 120 -13.43 -6.72 -1.98
N SER A 121 -14.70 -6.33 -1.86
CA SER A 121 -15.75 -6.65 -2.84
C SER A 121 -15.47 -6.09 -4.24
N HIS A 122 -14.78 -4.95 -4.32
CA HIS A 122 -14.40 -4.32 -5.60
C HIS A 122 -12.92 -4.56 -5.96
N ASN A 123 -12.19 -5.33 -5.15
CA ASN A 123 -10.75 -5.57 -5.29
C ASN A 123 -9.93 -4.27 -5.52
N VAL A 124 -10.24 -3.22 -4.78
CA VAL A 124 -9.65 -1.87 -4.94
C VAL A 124 -8.13 -1.93 -4.77
N THR A 125 -7.37 -1.39 -5.72
CA THR A 125 -5.90 -1.34 -5.65
C THR A 125 -5.45 -0.55 -4.42
N ALA A 126 -4.44 -1.04 -3.71
CA ALA A 126 -3.87 -0.33 -2.57
C ALA A 126 -2.45 -0.79 -2.30
N VAL A 127 -1.64 0.08 -1.70
CA VAL A 127 -0.46 -0.39 -0.94
C VAL A 127 -0.85 -0.66 0.50
N ARG A 128 -0.07 -1.49 1.18
CA ARG A 128 -0.26 -1.82 2.59
C ARG A 128 0.32 -0.74 3.48
N GLY A 129 -0.46 -0.29 4.48
CA GLY A 129 0.01 0.59 5.55
C GLY A 129 0.51 -0.15 6.79
N ASN A 130 1.12 0.57 7.74
CA ASN A 130 1.64 -0.07 8.94
C ASN A 130 0.54 -0.58 9.88
N HIS A 131 -0.65 0.04 9.87
CA HIS A 131 -1.81 -0.47 10.59
C HIS A 131 -2.40 -1.70 9.90
N ASP A 132 -2.48 -1.69 8.57
CA ASP A 132 -2.93 -2.83 7.77
C ASP A 132 -2.04 -4.05 8.01
N GLN A 133 -0.71 -3.84 8.03
CA GLN A 133 0.28 -4.88 8.31
C GLN A 133 0.04 -5.52 9.67
N GLN A 134 -0.20 -4.72 10.71
CA GLN A 134 -0.43 -5.23 12.06
C GLN A 134 -1.73 -6.06 12.16
N VAL A 135 -2.78 -5.72 11.40
CA VAL A 135 -4.01 -6.54 11.32
C VAL A 135 -3.73 -7.88 10.65
N ILE A 136 -2.99 -7.90 9.53
CA ILE A 136 -2.60 -9.15 8.84
C ILE A 136 -1.80 -10.06 9.77
N GLU A 137 -0.81 -9.49 10.46
CA GLU A 137 0.03 -10.21 11.40
C GLU A 137 -0.81 -10.81 12.55
N TRP A 138 -1.79 -10.07 13.07
CA TRP A 138 -2.74 -10.60 14.05
C TRP A 138 -3.60 -11.73 13.49
N ARG A 139 -4.10 -11.60 12.26
CA ARG A 139 -4.93 -12.65 11.64
C ARG A 139 -4.11 -13.93 11.45
N THR A 140 -2.89 -13.84 10.93
CA THR A 140 -2.00 -15.00 10.80
C THR A 140 -1.65 -15.60 12.16
N TRP A 141 -1.48 -14.79 13.21
CA TRP A 141 -1.26 -15.27 14.58
C TRP A 141 -2.48 -16.01 15.14
N ILE A 142 -3.69 -15.48 14.93
CA ILE A 142 -4.95 -16.11 15.34
C ILE A 142 -5.08 -17.50 14.69
N GLU A 143 -4.86 -17.58 13.37
CA GLU A 143 -4.89 -18.85 12.61
C GLU A 143 -3.86 -19.86 13.13
N TRP A 144 -2.65 -19.41 13.42
CA TRP A 144 -1.60 -20.25 14.01
C TRP A 144 -1.99 -20.77 15.39
N VAL A 145 -2.49 -19.91 16.29
CA VAL A 145 -2.96 -20.34 17.61
C VAL A 145 -4.10 -21.36 17.46
N HIS A 146 -5.04 -21.15 16.53
CA HIS A 146 -6.12 -22.09 16.29
C HIS A 146 -5.63 -23.48 15.81
N SER A 147 -4.54 -23.52 15.05
CA SER A 147 -3.93 -24.78 14.59
C SER A 147 -3.25 -25.60 15.70
N LEU A 148 -2.90 -24.97 16.84
CA LEU A 148 -2.19 -25.64 17.92
C LEU A 148 -3.15 -26.41 18.85
N PRO A 149 -2.76 -27.60 19.34
CA PRO A 149 -3.57 -28.35 20.30
C PRO A 149 -3.95 -27.52 21.52
N GLY A 150 -5.26 -27.32 21.72
CA GLY A 150 -5.80 -26.53 22.83
C GLY A 150 -5.78 -25.00 22.64
N GLY A 151 -5.19 -24.49 21.56
CA GLY A 151 -5.07 -23.06 21.30
C GLY A 151 -6.40 -22.38 21.05
N SER A 152 -7.27 -22.98 20.22
CA SER A 152 -8.64 -22.48 20.00
C SER A 152 -9.45 -22.34 21.28
N ARG A 153 -9.38 -23.35 22.17
CA ARG A 153 -10.10 -23.32 23.44
C ARG A 153 -9.56 -22.21 24.35
N TRP A 154 -8.23 -22.09 24.44
CA TRP A 154 -7.61 -21.04 25.24
C TRP A 154 -7.98 -19.65 24.74
N LEU A 155 -7.83 -19.39 23.44
CA LEU A 155 -8.08 -18.06 22.86
C LEU A 155 -9.55 -17.66 23.00
N SER A 156 -10.49 -18.57 22.74
CA SER A 156 -11.92 -18.36 22.96
C SER A 156 -12.22 -18.02 24.43
N THR A 157 -11.64 -18.76 25.38
CA THR A 157 -11.80 -18.50 26.82
C THR A 157 -11.21 -17.14 27.22
N ALA A 158 -10.04 -16.79 26.69
CA ALA A 158 -9.37 -15.53 26.98
C ALA A 158 -10.18 -14.32 26.44
N ASN A 159 -10.72 -14.44 25.23
CA ASN A 159 -11.65 -13.47 24.64
C ASN A 159 -12.91 -13.27 25.52
N GLU A 160 -13.53 -14.36 25.96
CA GLU A 160 -14.71 -14.27 26.83
C GLU A 160 -14.41 -13.59 28.17
N ARG A 161 -13.25 -13.92 28.78
CA ARG A 161 -12.78 -13.27 30.02
C ARG A 161 -12.57 -11.78 29.80
N TRP A 162 -11.99 -11.36 28.68
CA TRP A 162 -11.81 -9.96 28.35
C TRP A 162 -13.16 -9.26 28.15
N ARG A 163 -14.07 -9.82 27.33
CA ARG A 163 -15.43 -9.28 27.14
C ARG A 163 -16.19 -9.15 28.48
N LYS A 164 -16.00 -10.11 29.39
CA LYS A 164 -16.55 -10.03 30.76
C LYS A 164 -15.92 -8.89 31.55
N ALA A 165 -14.60 -8.73 31.53
CA ALA A 165 -13.92 -7.63 32.22
C ALA A 165 -14.39 -6.25 31.70
N GLN A 166 -14.57 -6.10 30.39
CA GLN A 166 -15.12 -4.87 29.81
C GLN A 166 -16.53 -4.55 30.33
N ARG A 167 -17.40 -5.55 30.45
CA ARG A 167 -18.75 -5.36 31.07
C ARG A 167 -18.69 -4.93 32.53
N HIS A 168 -17.58 -5.17 33.22
CA HIS A 168 -17.33 -4.73 34.59
C HIS A 168 -16.46 -3.46 34.66
N GLY A 169 -16.32 -2.72 33.56
CA GLY A 169 -15.65 -1.43 33.51
C GLY A 169 -14.15 -1.46 33.24
N ALA A 170 -13.58 -2.60 32.83
CA ALA A 170 -12.18 -2.62 32.37
C ALA A 170 -12.06 -1.96 30.98
N ASP A 171 -11.20 -0.95 30.89
CA ASP A 171 -10.95 -0.16 29.68
C ASP A 171 -9.49 -0.26 29.20
N ASP A 172 -8.55 -0.50 30.12
CA ASP A 172 -7.12 -0.70 29.82
C ASP A 172 -6.81 -2.18 29.52
N VAL A 173 -6.76 -2.50 28.23
CA VAL A 173 -6.47 -3.85 27.73
C VAL A 173 -5.04 -4.30 28.02
N ASP A 174 -4.06 -3.41 27.93
CA ASP A 174 -2.65 -3.76 28.14
C ASP A 174 -2.42 -4.11 29.62
N LYS A 175 -2.97 -3.31 30.52
CA LYS A 175 -2.97 -3.60 31.96
C LYS A 175 -3.67 -4.92 32.25
N TRP A 176 -4.85 -5.15 31.65
CA TRP A 176 -5.58 -6.39 31.89
C TRP A 176 -4.81 -7.61 31.41
N VAL A 177 -4.22 -7.57 30.21
CA VAL A 177 -3.38 -8.65 29.67
C VAL A 177 -2.15 -8.87 30.56
N ALA A 178 -1.48 -7.82 31.02
CA ALA A 178 -0.33 -7.93 31.92
C ALA A 178 -0.69 -8.65 33.23
N GLU A 179 -1.86 -8.36 33.81
CA GLU A 179 -2.36 -9.08 34.99
C GLU A 179 -2.68 -10.55 34.67
N GLN A 180 -3.25 -10.85 33.50
CA GLN A 180 -3.47 -12.25 33.10
C GLN A 180 -2.15 -13.02 32.95
N VAL A 181 -1.14 -12.42 32.33
CA VAL A 181 0.20 -13.02 32.16
C VAL A 181 0.82 -13.37 33.52
N LYS A 182 0.62 -12.51 34.53
CA LYS A 182 1.15 -12.70 35.89
C LYS A 182 0.41 -13.78 36.68
N HIS A 183 -0.91 -13.83 36.55
CA HIS A 183 -1.78 -14.63 37.43
C HIS A 183 -2.21 -15.99 36.82
N ASP A 184 -2.39 -16.08 35.50
CA ASP A 184 -2.82 -17.32 34.83
C ASP A 184 -1.62 -18.22 34.48
N ARG A 185 -0.93 -18.70 35.51
CA ARG A 185 0.28 -19.54 35.35
C ARG A 185 0.02 -20.85 34.63
N ARG A 186 -1.21 -21.39 34.75
CA ARG A 186 -1.65 -22.63 34.08
C ARG A 186 -1.61 -22.50 32.55
N HIS A 187 -1.82 -21.29 32.03
CA HIS A 187 -1.81 -21.00 30.59
C HIS A 187 -0.58 -20.19 30.16
N SER A 188 0.48 -20.15 30.97
CA SER A 188 1.70 -19.37 30.69
C SER A 188 2.32 -19.64 29.32
N GLN A 189 2.20 -20.85 28.79
CA GLN A 189 2.66 -21.19 27.43
C GLN A 189 1.98 -20.36 26.33
N TRP A 190 0.71 -20.00 26.51
CA TRP A 190 -0.06 -19.23 25.53
C TRP A 190 0.22 -17.74 25.65
N TRP A 191 0.32 -17.23 26.88
CA TRP A 191 0.70 -15.83 27.12
C TRP A 191 2.10 -15.52 26.57
N LYS A 192 3.04 -16.47 26.64
CA LYS A 192 4.38 -16.37 26.03
C LYS A 192 4.38 -16.41 24.49
N ARG A 193 3.26 -16.82 23.87
CA ARG A 193 3.08 -16.84 22.42
C ARG A 193 2.55 -15.54 21.85
N ILE A 194 2.26 -14.54 22.67
CA ILE A 194 1.92 -13.21 22.17
C ILE A 194 3.24 -12.50 21.83
N PRO A 195 3.44 -12.03 20.58
CA PRO A 195 4.64 -11.30 20.22
C PRO A 195 4.85 -10.06 21.11
N LYS A 196 6.10 -9.71 21.36
CA LYS A 196 6.42 -8.54 22.19
C LYS A 196 5.84 -7.26 21.57
N LYS A 197 5.29 -6.38 22.40
CA LYS A 197 4.66 -5.10 22.01
C LYS A 197 3.35 -5.22 21.22
N TRP A 198 2.81 -6.43 21.09
CA TRP A 198 1.47 -6.63 20.54
C TRP A 198 0.43 -6.59 21.65
N THR A 199 -0.66 -5.87 21.41
CA THR A 199 -1.78 -5.73 22.34
C THR A 199 -2.91 -6.69 21.98
N LEU A 200 -2.93 -7.87 22.62
CA LEU A 200 -4.00 -8.85 22.45
C LEU A 200 -5.34 -8.24 22.89
N PHE A 201 -6.41 -8.43 22.11
CA PHE A 201 -7.71 -7.79 22.31
C PHE A 201 -7.77 -6.28 22.06
N GLY A 202 -6.68 -5.68 21.57
CA GLY A 202 -6.67 -4.31 21.06
C GLY A 202 -7.41 -4.17 19.73
N ASP A 203 -7.42 -2.95 19.20
CA ASP A 203 -8.13 -2.58 17.97
C ASP A 203 -7.76 -3.47 16.78
N HIS A 204 -6.45 -3.58 16.46
CA HIS A 204 -5.98 -4.42 15.36
C HIS A 204 -6.34 -5.90 15.53
N TYR A 205 -6.31 -6.42 16.77
CA TYR A 205 -6.70 -7.79 17.06
C TYR A 205 -8.19 -8.02 16.78
N LYS A 206 -9.05 -7.09 17.21
CA LYS A 206 -10.50 -7.22 17.00
C LYS A 206 -10.84 -7.21 15.52
N ILE A 207 -10.23 -6.32 14.74
CA ILE A 207 -10.41 -6.29 13.29
C ILE A 207 -9.95 -7.62 12.67
N ALA A 208 -8.81 -8.17 13.11
CA ALA A 208 -8.31 -9.46 12.65
C ALA A 208 -9.19 -10.66 13.06
N GLU A 209 -9.78 -10.62 14.26
CA GLU A 209 -10.72 -11.64 14.75
C GLU A 209 -12.01 -11.65 13.92
N GLU A 210 -12.54 -10.46 13.58
CA GLU A 210 -13.85 -10.30 12.95
C GLU A 210 -13.82 -10.31 11.41
N MET A 211 -12.66 -10.06 10.78
CA MET A 211 -12.57 -10.09 9.31
C MET A 211 -12.85 -11.46 8.71
N THR A 212 -13.48 -11.44 7.53
CA THR A 212 -13.72 -12.64 6.73
C THR A 212 -12.44 -13.11 6.05
N ASP A 213 -12.45 -14.35 5.56
CA ASP A 213 -11.32 -14.90 4.81
C ASP A 213 -11.08 -14.13 3.51
N GLU A 214 -12.13 -13.66 2.84
CA GLU A 214 -12.04 -12.85 1.62
C GLU A 214 -11.38 -11.49 1.90
N GLN A 215 -11.76 -10.84 2.99
CA GLN A 215 -11.15 -9.57 3.43
C GLN A 215 -9.67 -9.77 3.79
N TYR A 216 -9.33 -10.87 4.46
CA TYR A 216 -7.96 -11.21 4.77
C TYR A 216 -7.12 -11.49 3.51
N VAL A 217 -7.66 -12.29 2.58
CA VAL A 217 -7.00 -12.58 1.28
C VAL A 217 -6.76 -11.28 0.51
N TYR A 218 -7.75 -10.37 0.46
CA TYR A 218 -7.59 -9.06 -0.14
C TYR A 218 -6.41 -8.28 0.47
N MET A 219 -6.34 -8.21 1.81
CA MET A 219 -5.29 -7.50 2.55
C MET A 219 -3.90 -8.09 2.31
N VAL A 220 -3.78 -9.42 2.36
CA VAL A 220 -2.50 -10.12 2.11
C VAL A 220 -2.01 -9.89 0.67
N GLN A 221 -2.93 -9.75 -0.30
CA GLN A 221 -2.57 -9.44 -1.68
C GLN A 221 -2.11 -7.99 -1.88
N ARG A 222 -2.35 -7.05 -0.96
CA ARG A 222 -1.88 -5.67 -1.14
C ARG A 222 -0.36 -5.60 -1.01
N PRO A 223 0.37 -5.08 -2.02
CA PRO A 223 1.82 -4.96 -1.98
C PRO A 223 2.30 -3.83 -1.05
N LEU A 224 3.56 -3.86 -0.66
CA LEU A 224 4.22 -2.77 0.07
C LEU A 224 4.45 -1.54 -0.81
N ARG A 225 4.62 -1.74 -2.12
CA ARG A 225 4.98 -0.72 -3.10
C ARG A 225 4.30 -1.04 -4.42
N ILE A 226 3.87 0.01 -5.11
CA ILE A 226 3.41 -0.05 -6.50
C ILE A 226 4.37 0.77 -7.37
N HIS A 227 4.78 0.23 -8.51
CA HIS A 227 5.52 0.93 -9.55
C HIS A 227 4.64 1.09 -10.79
N VAL A 228 4.60 2.29 -11.36
CA VAL A 228 3.84 2.60 -12.58
C VAL A 228 4.82 3.15 -13.63
N PRO A 229 5.49 2.27 -14.41
CA PRO A 229 6.59 2.67 -15.28
C PRO A 229 6.21 3.73 -16.32
N HIS A 230 5.04 3.61 -16.96
CA HIS A 230 4.61 4.58 -17.99
C HIS A 230 4.21 5.95 -17.43
N ALA A 231 3.99 6.02 -16.12
CA ALA A 231 3.71 7.26 -15.40
C ALA A 231 4.93 7.76 -14.59
N HIS A 232 6.06 7.03 -14.65
CA HIS A 232 7.28 7.34 -13.90
C HIS A 232 7.04 7.63 -12.42
N THR A 233 6.23 6.76 -11.80
CA THR A 233 5.67 7.01 -10.47
C THR A 233 5.70 5.77 -9.59
N PHE A 234 5.90 6.00 -8.30
CA PHE A 234 5.74 5.02 -7.24
C PHE A 234 4.57 5.40 -6.32
N ILE A 235 3.83 4.40 -5.85
CA ILE A 235 2.87 4.57 -4.76
C ILE A 235 3.35 3.70 -3.61
N VAL A 236 3.52 4.30 -2.44
CA VAL A 236 4.07 3.65 -1.23
C VAL A 236 3.35 4.21 0.00
N HIS A 237 3.33 3.48 1.11
CA HIS A 237 2.64 3.98 2.29
C HIS A 237 3.40 5.12 2.99
N ALA A 238 4.63 4.88 3.45
CA ALA A 238 5.39 5.89 4.17
C ALA A 238 6.39 6.66 3.30
N GLY A 239 7.17 5.95 2.47
CA GLY A 239 8.19 6.56 1.62
C GLY A 239 9.22 5.60 1.05
N ILE A 240 10.02 6.10 0.11
CA ILE A 240 11.22 5.48 -0.43
C ILE A 240 12.32 6.53 -0.64
N LEU A 241 13.58 6.13 -0.60
CA LEU A 241 14.71 7.00 -0.87
C LEU A 241 15.13 6.90 -2.34
N ALA A 242 15.58 8.02 -2.91
CA ALA A 242 16.11 8.08 -4.28
C ALA A 242 17.58 7.62 -4.37
N SER A 243 18.27 7.58 -3.23
CA SER A 243 19.71 7.34 -3.10
C SER A 243 20.00 6.74 -1.73
N ASP A 244 21.04 5.92 -1.63
CA ASP A 244 21.54 5.41 -0.36
C ASP A 244 22.16 6.57 0.46
N PRO A 245 21.65 6.87 1.68
CA PRO A 245 22.15 7.96 2.51
C PRO A 245 23.61 7.77 2.97
N GLU A 246 24.18 6.57 2.90
CA GLU A 246 25.58 6.32 3.27
C GLU A 246 26.59 6.91 2.27
N TYR A 247 26.16 7.20 1.04
CA TYR A 247 27.04 7.69 -0.02
C TYR A 247 26.62 9.07 -0.53
N PRO A 248 27.57 9.90 -0.97
CA PRO A 248 27.24 11.10 -1.72
C PRO A 248 26.40 10.74 -2.95
N SER A 249 25.39 11.55 -3.23
CA SER A 249 24.48 11.42 -4.39
C SER A 249 25.13 11.19 -5.78
N GLY A 250 26.38 11.62 -6.01
CA GLY A 250 27.11 11.37 -7.27
C GLY A 250 27.99 10.11 -7.25
N HIS A 251 27.97 9.33 -6.18
CA HIS A 251 28.78 8.13 -6.04
C HIS A 251 28.31 7.03 -6.99
N LYS A 252 29.23 6.25 -7.56
CA LYS A 252 28.94 5.21 -8.58
C LYS A 252 27.99 4.09 -8.14
N ARG A 253 27.72 3.96 -6.84
CA ARG A 253 26.73 3.00 -6.29
C ARG A 253 25.31 3.55 -6.30
N GLN A 254 25.15 4.85 -6.52
CA GLN A 254 23.83 5.48 -6.49
C GLN A 254 23.10 5.19 -7.79
N PRO A 255 21.83 4.75 -7.73
CA PRO A 255 21.06 4.38 -8.92
C PRO A 255 20.84 5.55 -9.89
N LEU A 256 20.96 6.79 -9.40
CA LEU A 256 20.79 8.01 -10.18
C LEU A 256 22.12 8.61 -10.68
N ALA A 257 23.27 8.09 -10.25
CA ALA A 257 24.58 8.65 -10.62
C ALA A 257 25.15 8.09 -11.93
N HIS A 258 24.51 7.09 -12.51
CA HIS A 258 24.94 6.48 -13.77
C HIS A 258 23.74 6.02 -14.58
N ILE A 259 23.95 5.89 -15.89
CA ILE A 259 22.96 5.32 -16.81
C ILE A 259 22.99 3.79 -16.62
N PRO A 260 21.83 3.12 -16.46
CA PRO A 260 21.77 1.67 -16.43
C PRO A 260 22.33 1.05 -17.73
N PRO A 261 22.90 -0.17 -17.69
CA PRO A 261 23.28 -0.86 -18.92
C PRO A 261 22.03 -1.20 -19.74
N LEU A 262 22.04 -0.86 -21.02
CA LEU A 262 20.99 -1.26 -21.95
C LEU A 262 21.20 -2.75 -22.34
N PRO A 263 20.17 -3.62 -22.28
CA PRO A 263 20.29 -5.00 -22.74
C PRO A 263 20.72 -5.09 -24.21
N GLU A 264 21.51 -6.11 -24.58
CA GLU A 264 22.09 -6.25 -25.92
C GLU A 264 21.02 -6.26 -27.03
N ASP A 265 19.92 -6.98 -26.80
CA ASP A 265 18.79 -7.09 -27.73
C ASP A 265 18.09 -5.75 -28.01
N ASN A 266 18.35 -4.71 -27.19
CA ASN A 266 17.73 -3.40 -27.31
C ASN A 266 18.66 -2.34 -27.96
N GLN A 267 19.89 -2.70 -28.35
CA GLN A 267 20.85 -1.74 -28.89
C GLN A 267 20.46 -1.19 -30.27
N SER A 268 19.65 -1.90 -31.05
CA SER A 268 19.17 -1.47 -32.38
C SER A 268 17.96 -0.54 -32.33
N LEU A 269 17.31 -0.38 -31.16
CA LEU A 269 16.11 0.43 -31.01
C LEU A 269 16.36 1.92 -31.26
N ASP A 270 15.29 2.66 -31.53
CA ASP A 270 15.37 4.10 -31.67
C ASP A 270 15.74 4.78 -30.33
N LYS A 271 16.10 6.07 -30.39
CA LYS A 271 16.54 6.80 -29.20
C LYS A 271 15.43 6.88 -28.13
N SER A 272 14.17 7.00 -28.54
CA SER A 272 13.05 7.21 -27.64
C SER A 272 12.69 5.95 -26.85
N ASP A 273 12.69 4.79 -27.53
CA ASP A 273 12.48 3.47 -26.94
C ASP A 273 13.62 3.13 -25.97
N LYS A 274 14.86 3.43 -26.36
CA LYS A 274 16.02 3.28 -25.46
C LYS A 274 15.87 4.09 -24.18
N ILE A 275 15.46 5.36 -24.29
CA ILE A 275 15.23 6.21 -23.12
C ILE A 275 14.14 5.61 -22.22
N SER A 276 13.04 5.13 -22.80
CA SER A 276 11.94 4.50 -22.06
C SER A 276 12.41 3.28 -21.27
N ILE A 277 13.19 2.39 -21.90
CA ILE A 277 13.76 1.20 -21.26
C ILE A 277 14.75 1.59 -20.16
N LEU A 278 15.70 2.47 -20.46
CA LEU A 278 16.71 2.92 -19.50
C LEU A 278 16.09 3.59 -18.27
N ARG A 279 15.03 4.38 -18.47
CA ARG A 279 14.31 5.02 -17.36
C ARG A 279 13.60 3.99 -16.49
N ARG A 280 12.99 2.96 -17.08
CA ARG A 280 12.41 1.84 -16.32
C ARG A 280 13.48 1.12 -15.50
N LEU A 281 14.65 0.85 -16.07
CA LEU A 281 15.76 0.22 -15.36
C LEU A 281 16.28 1.09 -14.21
N GLN A 282 16.38 2.40 -14.42
CA GLN A 282 16.76 3.36 -13.38
C GLN A 282 15.75 3.34 -12.22
N GLU A 283 14.46 3.34 -12.52
CA GLU A 283 13.40 3.28 -11.51
C GLU A 283 13.41 1.96 -10.73
N GLN A 284 13.69 0.84 -11.40
CA GLN A 284 13.90 -0.44 -10.74
C GLN A 284 15.12 -0.40 -9.80
N ALA A 285 16.22 0.22 -10.22
CA ALA A 285 17.41 0.41 -9.40
C ALA A 285 17.12 1.25 -8.14
N ILE A 286 16.24 2.27 -8.20
CA ILE A 286 15.77 2.97 -6.99
C ILE A 286 15.14 1.99 -5.99
N LEU A 287 14.36 1.01 -6.48
CA LEU A 287 13.65 0.06 -5.62
C LEU A 287 14.55 -1.08 -5.08
N SER A 288 15.57 -1.49 -5.83
CA SER A 288 16.42 -2.64 -5.51
C SER A 288 17.79 -2.27 -4.92
N ASP A 289 18.40 -1.18 -5.38
CA ASP A 289 19.81 -0.88 -5.12
C ASP A 289 19.98 0.08 -3.92
N VAL A 290 18.89 0.70 -3.47
CA VAL A 290 18.85 1.50 -2.24
C VAL A 290 18.44 0.59 -1.07
N PRO A 291 19.36 0.21 -0.17
CA PRO A 291 19.11 -0.83 0.83
C PRO A 291 17.87 -0.56 1.70
N GLN A 292 17.64 0.70 2.07
CA GLN A 292 16.52 1.11 2.91
C GLN A 292 15.17 0.81 2.25
N ASN A 293 15.09 0.83 0.92
CA ASN A 293 13.85 0.56 0.18
C ASN A 293 13.50 -0.94 0.15
N THR A 294 14.46 -1.82 0.43
CA THR A 294 14.28 -3.28 0.43
C THR A 294 13.74 -3.82 1.76
N VAL A 295 13.77 -3.00 2.82
CA VAL A 295 13.34 -3.39 4.16
C VAL A 295 11.86 -3.05 4.36
N PRO A 296 10.96 -4.04 4.56
CA PRO A 296 9.51 -3.79 4.70
C PRO A 296 9.16 -2.79 5.80
N TRP A 297 9.85 -2.86 6.94
CA TRP A 297 9.61 -1.94 8.04
C TRP A 297 9.84 -0.48 7.63
N ASN A 298 10.87 -0.20 6.81
CA ASN A 298 11.16 1.15 6.35
C ASN A 298 10.05 1.68 5.45
N THR A 299 9.60 0.90 4.46
CA THR A 299 8.55 1.34 3.51
C THR A 299 7.20 1.58 4.18
N LEU A 300 6.96 0.93 5.31
CA LEU A 300 5.77 1.09 6.14
C LEU A 300 5.90 2.22 7.19
N ASN A 301 7.11 2.62 7.60
CA ASN A 301 7.25 3.47 8.80
C ASN A 301 8.11 4.73 8.61
N MET A 302 8.82 4.89 7.50
CA MET A 302 9.78 5.98 7.29
C MET A 302 9.13 7.38 7.41
N ARG A 303 9.75 8.24 8.22
CA ARG A 303 9.46 9.69 8.27
C ARG A 303 10.69 10.53 8.00
N GLY A 304 11.85 10.09 8.47
CA GLY A 304 13.12 10.79 8.27
C GLY A 304 14.32 9.86 8.30
N ILE A 305 15.48 10.45 8.00
CA ILE A 305 16.79 9.80 8.04
C ILE A 305 17.63 10.49 9.12
N LEU A 306 18.15 9.70 10.05
CA LEU A 306 18.99 10.17 11.15
C LEU A 306 20.42 10.47 10.67
N SER A 307 21.20 11.11 11.55
CA SER A 307 22.61 11.43 11.27
C SER A 307 23.49 10.21 11.07
N ASP A 308 23.09 9.05 11.59
CA ASP A 308 23.74 7.76 11.39
C ASP A 308 23.23 7.00 10.14
N HIS A 309 22.47 7.69 9.28
CA HIS A 309 21.87 7.17 8.05
C HIS A 309 20.74 6.16 8.25
N SER A 310 20.32 5.90 9.50
CA SER A 310 19.20 5.00 9.79
C SER A 310 17.84 5.67 9.58
N VAL A 311 16.84 4.85 9.28
CA VAL A 311 15.44 5.28 9.08
C VAL A 311 14.76 5.45 10.43
N THR A 312 14.09 6.58 10.64
CA THR A 312 13.25 6.82 11.81
C THR A 312 11.77 6.96 11.45
N ARG A 313 10.92 6.48 12.35
CA ARG A 313 9.46 6.68 12.33
C ARG A 313 8.99 7.87 13.18
N LYS A 314 9.92 8.55 13.85
CA LYS A 314 9.65 9.75 14.66
C LYS A 314 9.83 11.02 13.81
N GLN A 315 9.44 12.17 14.35
CA GLN A 315 9.67 13.47 13.74
C GLN A 315 11.07 13.98 14.08
N GLU A 316 12.09 13.29 13.60
CA GLU A 316 13.50 13.58 13.87
C GLU A 316 14.33 13.26 12.61
N GLY A 317 15.54 13.81 12.55
CA GLY A 317 16.38 13.71 11.36
C GLY A 317 15.85 14.52 10.18
N THR A 318 16.39 14.25 9.00
CA THR A 318 16.00 14.93 7.76
C THR A 318 14.78 14.22 7.15
N PRO A 319 13.67 14.91 6.84
CA PRO A 319 12.52 14.31 6.19
C PRO A 319 12.91 13.59 4.91
N TRP A 320 12.45 12.36 4.73
CA TRP A 320 12.84 11.56 3.55
C TRP A 320 12.41 12.22 2.24
N ALA A 321 11.23 12.85 2.24
CA ALA A 321 10.66 13.54 1.08
C ALA A 321 11.54 14.71 0.63
N GLU A 322 12.18 15.43 1.57
CA GLU A 322 13.12 16.50 1.25
C GLU A 322 14.36 15.95 0.51
N LEU A 323 14.94 14.86 1.03
CA LEU A 323 16.07 14.18 0.40
C LEU A 323 15.68 13.64 -1.00
N TYR A 324 14.48 13.09 -1.13
CA TYR A 324 13.97 12.59 -2.40
C TYR A 324 13.87 13.72 -3.45
N ASN A 325 13.20 14.83 -3.13
CA ASN A 325 13.05 15.96 -4.05
C ASN A 325 14.39 16.62 -4.38
N LYS A 326 15.32 16.69 -3.42
CA LYS A 326 16.68 17.21 -3.65
C LYS A 326 17.43 16.40 -4.72
N ASN A 327 17.29 15.07 -4.71
CA ASN A 327 17.86 14.22 -5.74
C ASN A 327 17.12 14.35 -7.07
N MET A 328 15.78 14.32 -7.06
CA MET A 328 14.97 14.45 -8.27
C MET A 328 15.22 15.75 -9.04
N LYS A 329 15.48 16.85 -8.33
CA LYS A 329 15.83 18.16 -8.92
C LYS A 329 17.15 18.13 -9.71
N ARG A 330 18.04 17.19 -9.42
CA ARG A 330 19.36 17.08 -10.09
C ARG A 330 19.33 16.22 -11.34
N CYS A 331 18.27 15.46 -11.56
CA CYS A 331 18.09 14.67 -12.78
C CYS A 331 17.91 15.58 -13.99
N ALA A 332 18.81 15.47 -14.97
CA ALA A 332 18.84 16.32 -16.17
C ALA A 332 18.78 15.52 -17.48
N GLY A 333 18.30 14.28 -17.42
CA GLY A 333 18.25 13.34 -18.54
C GLY A 333 19.57 12.60 -18.75
N PHE A 334 19.53 11.53 -19.54
CA PHE A 334 20.72 10.68 -19.80
C PHE A 334 21.81 11.38 -20.64
N ASP A 335 21.48 12.48 -21.32
CA ASP A 335 22.44 13.29 -22.08
C ASP A 335 23.09 14.41 -21.24
N ALA A 336 22.89 14.41 -19.91
CA ALA A 336 23.40 15.44 -19.01
C ALA A 336 24.93 15.58 -19.09
N LYS A 337 25.41 16.82 -19.32
CA LYS A 337 26.84 17.16 -19.44
C LYS A 337 27.39 17.97 -18.26
N GLU A 338 26.50 18.51 -17.44
CA GLU A 338 26.88 19.36 -16.31
C GLU A 338 27.33 18.55 -15.10
N LYS A 339 28.47 18.93 -14.49
CA LYS A 339 29.03 18.22 -13.33
C LYS A 339 28.13 18.23 -12.08
N SER A 340 27.27 19.23 -11.93
CA SER A 340 26.33 19.34 -10.79
C SER A 340 25.09 18.46 -10.95
N SER A 341 24.78 18.07 -12.18
CA SER A 341 23.56 17.34 -12.56
C SER A 341 23.83 15.83 -12.59
N LEU A 342 22.75 15.05 -12.51
CA LEU A 342 22.78 13.60 -12.53
C LEU A 342 22.22 13.09 -13.87
N PRO A 343 22.82 12.04 -14.47
CA PRO A 343 22.36 11.46 -15.72
C PRO A 343 21.14 10.55 -15.46
N CYS A 344 20.04 11.16 -15.04
CA CYS A 344 18.81 10.47 -14.67
C CYS A 344 17.58 11.26 -15.10
N TYR A 345 16.44 10.59 -15.10
CA TYR A 345 15.13 11.24 -15.16
C TYR A 345 14.46 11.22 -13.80
N SER A 346 13.72 12.29 -13.47
CA SER A 346 12.97 12.35 -12.22
C SER A 346 11.76 11.40 -12.24
N SER A 347 11.36 10.91 -11.07
CA SER A 347 10.16 10.10 -10.87
C SER A 347 9.36 10.66 -9.69
N THR A 348 8.04 10.43 -9.66
CA THR A 348 7.16 10.95 -8.60
C THR A 348 6.85 9.86 -7.56
N VAL A 349 6.75 10.22 -6.28
CA VAL A 349 6.27 9.32 -5.23
C VAL A 349 4.97 9.85 -4.63
N ILE A 350 3.94 9.01 -4.55
CA ILE A 350 2.67 9.31 -3.88
C ILE A 350 2.57 8.46 -2.62
N TYR A 351 2.23 9.08 -1.49
CA TYR A 351 2.32 8.43 -0.18
C TYR A 351 1.33 8.98 0.87
N GLY A 352 1.28 8.31 2.03
CA GLY A 352 0.43 8.59 3.20
C GLY A 352 1.23 8.69 4.51
N HIS A 353 0.77 8.06 5.60
CA HIS A 353 1.43 7.80 6.90
C HIS A 353 1.80 9.01 7.79
N ALA A 354 2.25 10.09 7.16
CA ALA A 354 2.87 11.22 7.81
C ALA A 354 1.85 12.28 8.23
N ALA A 355 0.73 11.89 8.85
CA ALA A 355 -0.36 12.77 9.27
C ALA A 355 0.12 14.05 9.95
N SER A 356 1.21 14.01 10.73
CA SER A 356 1.74 15.19 11.40
C SER A 356 2.29 16.27 10.47
N ARG A 357 2.54 15.96 9.20
CA ARG A 357 2.87 16.91 8.14
C ARG A 357 1.62 17.38 7.39
N GLY A 358 0.50 16.68 7.58
CA GLY A 358 -0.73 16.92 6.84
C GLY A 358 -0.53 16.70 5.33
N LEU A 359 -1.24 17.49 4.53
CA LEU A 359 -1.07 17.47 3.09
C LEU A 359 0.32 18.02 2.72
N ASP A 360 1.19 17.19 2.16
CA ASP A 360 2.60 17.51 1.88
C ASP A 360 2.92 17.42 0.38
N ILE A 361 2.73 18.53 -0.33
CA ILE A 361 2.80 18.58 -1.79
C ILE A 361 4.14 19.20 -2.23
N ASN A 362 4.98 18.38 -2.85
CA ASN A 362 6.23 18.79 -3.51
C ASN A 362 6.21 18.35 -4.98
N ARG A 363 7.18 18.82 -5.78
CA ARG A 363 7.19 18.56 -7.23
C ARG A 363 7.28 17.07 -7.59
N TRP A 364 8.01 16.29 -6.80
CA TRP A 364 8.24 14.85 -7.04
C TRP A 364 7.84 13.96 -5.85
N SER A 365 7.23 14.53 -4.81
CA SER A 365 6.63 13.74 -3.73
C SER A 365 5.29 14.34 -3.28
N ILE A 366 4.25 13.51 -3.20
CA ILE A 366 2.88 13.92 -2.93
C ILE A 366 2.36 13.13 -1.73
N GLY A 367 2.31 13.77 -0.57
CA GLY A 367 1.76 13.20 0.67
C GLY A 367 0.29 13.52 0.82
N LEU A 368 -0.55 12.48 0.88
CA LEU A 368 -2.02 12.58 0.93
C LEU A 368 -2.63 12.39 2.31
N ASP A 369 -1.83 12.01 3.32
CA ASP A 369 -2.31 11.86 4.70
C ASP A 369 -2.52 13.23 5.38
N SER A 370 -3.69 13.79 5.14
CA SER A 370 -4.15 15.02 5.79
C SER A 370 -4.78 14.79 7.17
N GLY A 371 -4.66 13.57 7.72
CA GLY A 371 -4.97 13.24 9.11
C GLY A 371 -6.45 13.15 9.46
N CYS A 372 -7.26 12.47 8.64
CA CYS A 372 -8.70 12.38 8.80
C CYS A 372 -9.14 11.91 10.19
N VAL A 373 -8.53 10.82 10.69
CA VAL A 373 -8.83 10.26 12.02
C VAL A 373 -8.53 11.22 13.18
N TYR A 374 -7.72 12.25 12.92
CA TYR A 374 -7.41 13.33 13.87
C TYR A 374 -8.32 14.56 13.68
N LYS A 375 -9.53 14.38 13.16
CA LYS A 375 -10.53 15.44 12.94
C LYS A 375 -10.05 16.56 12.01
N ARG A 376 -9.21 16.21 11.05
CA ARG A 376 -8.73 17.13 10.00
C ARG A 376 -9.43 16.85 8.69
N HIS A 377 -8.73 16.33 7.69
CA HIS A 377 -9.28 16.12 6.37
C HIS A 377 -8.95 14.72 5.86
N MET A 378 -9.75 14.23 4.93
CA MET A 378 -9.39 13.13 4.05
C MET A 378 -9.13 13.71 2.67
N SER A 379 -7.97 13.39 2.09
CA SER A 379 -7.55 13.92 0.80
C SER A 379 -7.44 12.84 -0.27
N ALA A 380 -7.64 13.24 -1.52
CA ALA A 380 -7.38 12.42 -2.69
C ALA A 380 -6.74 13.24 -3.82
N LEU A 381 -5.93 12.57 -4.63
CA LEU A 381 -5.39 13.07 -5.88
C LEU A 381 -6.12 12.42 -7.05
N VAL A 382 -6.64 13.24 -7.97
CA VAL A 382 -7.25 12.79 -9.22
C VAL A 382 -6.30 13.10 -10.37
N LEU A 383 -5.99 12.09 -11.18
CA LEU A 383 -5.15 12.14 -12.37
C LEU A 383 -5.92 11.66 -13.61
N GLY A 384 -5.48 12.04 -14.80
CA GLY A 384 -6.08 11.61 -16.08
C GLY A 384 -7.45 12.24 -16.36
N GLY A 385 -8.24 11.58 -17.20
CA GLY A 385 -9.53 12.08 -17.68
C GLY A 385 -9.41 13.42 -18.40
N LYS A 386 -10.38 14.32 -18.17
CA LYS A 386 -10.36 15.68 -18.73
C LYS A 386 -9.11 16.50 -18.38
N LEU A 387 -8.39 16.16 -17.30
CA LEU A 387 -7.13 16.84 -16.94
C LEU A 387 -5.99 16.50 -17.92
N ALA A 388 -6.08 15.38 -18.65
CA ALA A 388 -5.08 14.99 -19.63
C ALA A 388 -4.95 15.99 -20.80
N GLN A 389 -5.98 16.80 -21.07
CA GLN A 389 -6.04 17.71 -22.23
C GLN A 389 -5.77 19.19 -21.93
N GLN A 390 -5.72 19.63 -20.67
CA GLN A 390 -5.68 21.07 -20.35
C GLN A 390 -4.31 21.70 -20.71
N SER A 391 -4.04 23.00 -20.51
CA SER A 391 -2.67 23.58 -20.43
C SER A 391 -2.39 24.08 -19.01
N LEU A 392 -1.13 24.23 -18.56
CA LEU A 392 -0.80 24.85 -17.26
C LEU A 392 -1.24 26.33 -17.17
N THR A 393 -1.41 26.98 -18.33
CA THR A 393 -1.73 28.41 -18.48
C THR A 393 -3.19 28.65 -18.89
N SER A 394 -4.03 27.63 -18.96
CA SER A 394 -5.44 27.84 -19.32
C SER A 394 -6.18 28.40 -18.11
N ASP A 395 -6.26 29.73 -18.04
CA ASP A 395 -7.07 30.54 -17.13
C ASP A 395 -8.58 30.36 -17.37
N LEU A 396 -9.05 29.12 -17.50
CA LEU A 396 -10.46 28.86 -17.33
C LEU A 396 -10.74 28.86 -15.84
N GLU A 397 -11.29 29.98 -15.38
CA GLU A 397 -11.82 30.22 -14.05
C GLU A 397 -12.74 29.05 -13.61
N ASP A 398 -12.17 28.03 -12.96
CA ASP A 398 -12.94 27.12 -12.12
C ASP A 398 -13.31 27.90 -10.85
N ARG A 399 -14.37 28.70 -10.93
CA ARG A 399 -14.81 29.66 -9.89
C ARG A 399 -15.22 29.05 -8.53
N PHE A 400 -14.89 27.79 -8.27
CA PHE A 400 -15.23 27.07 -7.04
C PHE A 400 -14.17 26.04 -6.60
N ASP A 401 -12.91 26.16 -7.04
CA ASP A 401 -11.86 25.31 -6.49
C ASP A 401 -11.50 25.80 -5.08
N GLU A 402 -12.02 25.13 -4.05
CA GLU A 402 -11.52 25.26 -2.68
C GLU A 402 -10.01 25.00 -2.70
N GLU A 403 -9.23 26.06 -2.52
CA GLU A 403 -7.79 25.98 -2.30
C GLU A 403 -7.50 24.89 -1.25
N ALA A 404 -6.50 24.04 -1.50
CA ALA A 404 -6.05 23.12 -0.46
C ALA A 404 -5.27 23.92 0.59
N ILE A 405 -5.29 23.49 1.84
CA ILE A 405 -4.54 24.15 2.92
C ILE A 405 -3.72 23.07 3.61
N ASP A 406 -2.41 23.30 3.73
CA ASP A 406 -1.49 22.39 4.44
C ASP A 406 -1.66 22.49 5.97
N ILE A 407 -0.85 21.75 6.73
CA ILE A 407 -0.96 21.76 8.20
C ILE A 407 -0.56 23.10 8.83
N ASP A 408 0.23 23.91 8.13
CA ASP A 408 0.71 25.22 8.58
C ASP A 408 -0.22 26.37 8.16
N GLY A 409 -1.38 26.05 7.57
CA GLY A 409 -2.35 27.04 7.11
C GLY A 409 -2.00 27.67 5.76
N ARG A 410 -1.01 27.15 5.02
CA ARG A 410 -0.63 27.69 3.72
C ARG A 410 -1.54 27.17 2.63
N ILE A 411 -1.93 28.07 1.74
CA ILE A 411 -2.69 27.76 0.54
C ILE A 411 -1.81 26.93 -0.40
N VAL A 412 -2.29 25.75 -0.72
CA VAL A 412 -1.78 24.83 -1.73
C VAL A 412 -2.76 24.85 -2.89
N SER A 413 -2.25 25.13 -4.09
CA SER A 413 -3.06 25.02 -5.31
C SER A 413 -3.74 23.65 -5.39
N SER A 414 -5.05 23.63 -5.64
CA SER A 414 -5.78 22.38 -5.88
C SER A 414 -5.27 21.67 -7.14
N LYS A 415 -4.70 22.39 -8.11
CA LYS A 415 -4.08 21.87 -9.33
C LYS A 415 -2.57 21.73 -9.12
N ILE A 416 -2.04 20.52 -9.31
CA ILE A 416 -0.62 20.20 -9.08
C ILE A 416 0.02 19.56 -10.32
N GLN A 417 1.33 19.72 -10.45
CA GLN A 417 2.11 19.02 -11.48
C GLN A 417 2.36 17.56 -11.07
N PHE A 418 2.34 16.64 -12.04
CA PHE A 418 2.53 15.22 -11.82
C PHE A 418 3.38 14.61 -12.95
N GLY A 419 4.36 13.75 -12.62
CA GLY A 419 5.26 13.18 -13.63
C GLY A 419 6.01 14.27 -14.40
N ASP A 420 6.29 14.05 -15.68
CA ASP A 420 7.03 15.01 -16.51
C ASP A 420 6.18 16.21 -16.92
N SER A 421 4.99 15.93 -17.45
CA SER A 421 4.07 16.93 -18.03
C SER A 421 2.60 16.73 -17.60
N GLY A 422 2.35 15.71 -16.77
CA GLY A 422 1.04 15.38 -16.24
C GLY A 422 0.57 16.38 -15.19
N ARG A 423 -0.72 16.27 -14.86
CA ARG A 423 -1.39 17.13 -13.89
C ARG A 423 -2.33 16.32 -13.02
N GLY A 424 -2.55 16.84 -11.83
CA GLY A 424 -3.54 16.31 -10.91
C GLY A 424 -4.35 17.38 -10.23
N LYS A 425 -5.51 16.98 -9.72
CA LYS A 425 -6.39 17.81 -8.90
C LYS A 425 -6.58 17.17 -7.53
N LEU A 426 -6.35 17.95 -6.49
CA LEU A 426 -6.54 17.56 -5.10
C LEU A 426 -7.99 17.79 -4.68
N TYR A 427 -8.55 16.81 -3.99
CA TYR A 427 -9.87 16.87 -3.37
C TYR A 427 -9.73 16.62 -1.88
N ARG A 428 -10.59 17.27 -1.08
CA ARG A 428 -10.63 17.06 0.35
C ARG A 428 -12.04 17.20 0.92
N VAL A 429 -12.28 16.46 2.01
CA VAL A 429 -13.46 16.59 2.86
C VAL A 429 -13.04 16.68 4.32
N THR A 430 -13.75 17.47 5.11
CA THR A 430 -13.51 17.58 6.56
C THR A 430 -13.99 16.32 7.29
N CYS A 431 -13.15 15.85 8.21
CA CYS A 431 -13.41 14.74 9.11
C CYS A 431 -13.82 15.28 10.49
N LYS A 432 -14.83 14.69 11.11
CA LYS A 432 -15.40 15.13 12.39
C LYS A 432 -15.13 14.10 13.48
#